data_AF-K9B328-F1
#
_entry.id   AF-K9B328-F1
#
_cell.length_a   1.000
_cell.length_b   1.000
_cell.length_c   1.000
_cell.angle_alpha   90.00
_cell.angle_beta   90.00
_cell.angle_gamma   90.00
#
_symmetry.space_group_name_H-M   'P 1'
#
loop_
_entity.id
_entity.type
_entity.pdbx_description
1 polymer ?
#
loop_
_entity_poly.entity_id
_entity_poly.type
_entity_poly.pdbx_seq_one_letter_code
_entity_poly.pdbx_strand_id
1 'polypeptide(L)'
;MSKRLTMSTSLALACIIHMLIIATIPETDTIVSFNKPTNLFINLIILMLFVLPPILMSIYDNLSVRVASAIYQGLILFLLSLTIPFFVTDGHLFVVFIAFICVCIAITSISITLNHPIYRHSKRNHTN
;
A
#
# COMPACT_ATOMS: atom_id res chain seq x y z
N MET A 1 -7.50 -9.60 -14.85
CA MET A 1 -7.54 -8.13 -14.68
C MET A 1 -8.23 -7.70 -13.37
N SER A 2 -9.52 -8.02 -13.14
CA SER A 2 -10.31 -7.54 -11.99
C SER A 2 -9.67 -7.74 -10.61
N LYS A 3 -9.14 -8.93 -10.30
CA LYS A 3 -8.51 -9.21 -9.00
C LYS A 3 -7.28 -8.34 -8.69
N ARG A 4 -6.49 -7.99 -9.70
CA ARG A 4 -5.23 -7.22 -9.54
C ARG A 4 -5.51 -5.75 -9.29
N LEU A 5 -6.50 -5.20 -10.01
CA LEU A 5 -7.00 -3.85 -9.77
C LEU A 5 -7.54 -3.72 -8.34
N THR A 6 -8.41 -4.64 -7.92
CA THR A 6 -9.01 -4.63 -6.57
C THR A 6 -7.96 -4.67 -5.45
N MET A 7 -6.83 -5.34 -5.67
CA MET A 7 -5.75 -5.44 -4.68
C MET A 7 -4.91 -4.18 -4.59
N SER A 8 -4.56 -3.62 -5.73
CA SER A 8 -3.82 -2.36 -5.80
C SER A 8 -4.66 -1.21 -5.21
N THR A 9 -5.97 -1.19 -5.51
CA THR A 9 -6.89 -0.20 -4.92
C THR A 9 -7.15 -0.45 -3.44
N SER A 10 -7.20 -1.70 -2.98
CA SER A 10 -7.30 -2.01 -1.55
C SER A 10 -6.09 -1.52 -0.76
N LEU A 11 -4.88 -1.68 -1.31
CA LEU A 11 -3.67 -1.12 -0.70
C LEU A 11 -3.71 0.41 -0.68
N ALA A 12 -4.18 1.05 -1.76
CA ALA A 12 -4.35 2.50 -1.82
C ALA A 12 -5.29 3.00 -0.73
N LEU A 13 -6.44 2.35 -0.58
CA LEU A 13 -7.42 2.66 0.47
C LEU A 13 -6.82 2.46 1.87
N ALA A 14 -6.08 1.37 2.09
CA ALA A 14 -5.41 1.11 3.37
C ALA A 14 -4.41 2.23 3.73
N CYS A 15 -3.63 2.69 2.75
CA CYS A 15 -2.69 3.80 2.96
C CYS A 15 -3.42 5.11 3.28
N ILE A 16 -4.49 5.43 2.55
CA ILE A 16 -5.29 6.63 2.79
C ILE A 16 -5.92 6.59 4.19
N ILE A 17 -6.54 5.46 4.57
CA ILE A 17 -7.14 5.28 5.89
C ILE A 17 -6.08 5.43 6.99
N HIS A 18 -4.92 4.78 6.85
CA HIS A 18 -3.83 4.91 7.82
C HIS A 18 -3.40 6.38 7.96
N MET A 19 -3.20 7.08 6.85
CA MET A 19 -2.83 8.49 6.85
C MET A 19 -3.88 9.38 7.53
N LEU A 20 -5.17 9.15 7.28
CA LEU A 20 -6.26 9.88 7.95
C LEU A 20 -6.28 9.62 9.46
N ILE A 21 -5.93 8.41 9.89
CA ILE A 21 -5.82 8.07 11.31
C ILE A 21 -4.61 8.75 11.94
N ILE A 22 -3.47 8.82 11.24
CA ILE A 22 -2.33 9.62 11.71
C ILE A 22 -2.72 11.09 11.85
N ALA A 23 -3.57 11.59 10.94
CA ALA A 23 -4.03 12.97 10.97
C ALA A 23 -4.90 13.32 12.20
N THR A 24 -5.49 12.33 12.88
CA THR A 24 -6.25 12.56 14.14
C THR A 24 -5.35 12.80 15.34
N ILE A 25 -4.05 12.46 15.24
CA ILE A 25 -3.07 12.71 16.30
C ILE A 25 -2.74 14.22 16.33
N PRO A 26 -2.64 14.83 17.52
CA PRO A 26 -2.28 16.23 17.65
C PRO A 26 -0.94 16.55 16.97
N GLU A 27 -0.88 17.76 16.43
CA GLU A 27 0.19 18.26 15.55
C GLU A 27 1.59 18.28 16.17
N THR A 28 1.68 18.22 17.50
CA THR A 28 2.96 18.16 18.23
C THR A 28 3.76 16.91 17.88
N ASP A 29 3.08 15.82 17.50
CA ASP A 29 3.69 14.51 17.33
C ASP A 29 3.71 14.05 15.85
N THR A 30 2.98 14.73 14.95
CA THR A 30 2.86 14.29 13.55
C THR A 30 2.93 15.43 12.54
N ILE A 31 3.65 15.19 11.43
CA ILE A 31 3.76 16.12 10.28
C ILE A 31 2.41 16.26 9.54
N VAL A 32 1.54 15.27 9.73
CA VAL A 32 0.21 15.15 9.12
C VAL A 32 -0.81 15.29 10.24
N SER A 33 -1.56 16.40 10.27
CA SER A 33 -2.59 16.66 11.28
C SER A 33 -3.77 17.43 10.68
N PHE A 34 -4.98 17.21 11.19
CA PHE A 34 -6.17 17.98 10.80
C PHE A 34 -6.08 19.48 11.12
N ASN A 35 -5.20 19.88 12.05
CA ASN A 35 -4.99 21.29 12.40
C ASN A 35 -4.23 22.07 11.31
N LYS A 36 -3.43 21.40 10.48
CA LYS A 36 -2.76 21.96 9.30
C LYS A 36 -3.36 21.34 8.04
N PRO A 37 -4.54 21.80 7.59
CA PRO A 37 -5.23 21.23 6.44
C PRO A 37 -4.38 21.27 5.17
N THR A 38 -3.59 22.32 4.97
CA THR A 38 -2.64 22.43 3.85
C THR A 38 -1.58 21.32 3.85
N ASN A 39 -0.95 21.03 5.00
CA ASN A 39 0.03 19.95 5.10
C ASN A 39 -0.61 18.58 4.89
N LEU A 40 -1.82 18.37 5.42
CA LEU A 40 -2.60 17.16 5.20
C LEU A 40 -2.86 16.93 3.70
N PHE A 41 -3.35 17.95 2.99
CA PHE A 41 -3.62 17.85 1.55
C PHE A 41 -2.36 17.57 0.73
N ILE A 42 -1.24 18.24 1.03
CA ILE A 42 0.03 18.01 0.32
C ILE A 42 0.49 16.56 0.51
N ASN A 43 0.50 16.06 1.75
CA ASN A 43 0.91 14.68 2.01
C ASN A 43 -0.06 13.68 1.36
N LEU A 44 -1.36 13.99 1.27
CA LEU A 44 -2.36 13.13 0.63
C LEU A 44 -2.11 13.05 -0.89
N ILE A 45 -1.80 14.19 -1.52
CA ILE A 45 -1.45 14.26 -2.95
C ILE A 45 -0.18 13.46 -3.22
N ILE A 46 0.86 13.61 -2.39
CA ILE A 46 2.11 12.85 -2.50
C ILE A 46 1.83 11.35 -2.37
N LEU A 47 1.03 10.96 -1.38
CA LEU A 47 0.63 9.57 -1.18
C LEU A 47 -0.12 9.02 -2.38
N MET A 48 -1.10 9.76 -2.91
CA MET A 48 -1.81 9.37 -4.12
C MET A 48 -0.88 9.23 -5.33
N LEU A 49 0.05 10.15 -5.51
CA LEU A 49 1.03 10.10 -6.59
C LEU A 49 1.97 8.89 -6.44
N PHE A 50 2.31 8.52 -5.20
CA PHE A 50 3.16 7.37 -4.90
C PHE A 50 2.46 6.02 -5.12
N VAL A 51 1.13 5.98 -4.93
CA VAL A 51 0.30 4.78 -5.17
C VAL A 51 -0.21 4.70 -6.62
N LEU A 52 -0.09 5.77 -7.41
CA LEU A 52 -0.51 5.80 -8.80
C LEU A 52 0.23 4.77 -9.70
N PRO A 53 1.56 4.58 -9.60
CA PRO A 53 2.29 3.59 -10.39
C PRO A 53 1.75 2.16 -10.23
N PRO A 54 1.58 1.58 -9.03
CA PRO A 54 1.05 0.23 -8.90
C PRO A 54 -0.41 0.11 -9.37
N ILE A 55 -1.21 1.19 -9.37
CA ILE A 55 -2.56 1.18 -9.94
C ILE A 55 -2.50 1.11 -11.47
N LEU A 56 -1.73 2.00 -12.13
CA LEU A 56 -1.57 1.96 -13.59
C LEU A 56 -0.96 0.63 -14.06
N MET A 57 0.05 0.14 -13.34
CA MET A 57 0.70 -1.14 -13.64
C MET A 57 -0.24 -2.33 -13.52
N SER A 58 -1.28 -2.24 -12.69
CA SER A 58 -2.28 -3.32 -12.55
C SER A 58 -3.16 -3.51 -13.79
N ILE A 59 -3.22 -2.51 -14.68
CA ILE A 59 -3.96 -2.53 -15.95
C ILE A 59 -3.20 -3.37 -17.00
N TYR A 60 -1.88 -3.44 -16.91
CA TYR A 60 -1.05 -4.19 -17.86
C TYR A 60 -0.93 -5.67 -17.44
N ASP A 61 -1.13 -6.58 -18.39
CA ASP A 61 -1.01 -8.03 -18.15
C ASP A 61 0.40 -8.60 -18.38
N ASN A 62 1.39 -7.74 -18.60
CA ASN A 62 2.80 -8.11 -18.78
C ASN A 62 3.46 -8.54 -17.45
N LEU A 63 4.30 -9.58 -17.51
CA LEU A 63 4.98 -10.14 -16.34
C LEU A 63 5.98 -9.14 -15.72
N SER A 64 6.74 -8.39 -16.53
CA SER A 64 7.65 -7.35 -16.03
C SER A 64 6.91 -6.25 -15.26
N VAL A 65 5.74 -5.85 -15.75
CA VAL A 65 4.90 -4.83 -15.10
C VAL A 65 4.27 -5.37 -13.81
N ARG A 66 3.99 -6.68 -13.74
CA ARG A 66 3.55 -7.36 -12.52
C ARG A 66 4.61 -7.33 -11.43
N VAL A 67 5.85 -7.67 -11.76
CA VAL A 67 6.96 -7.67 -10.81
C VAL A 67 7.24 -6.25 -10.33
N ALA A 68 7.26 -5.27 -11.23
CA ALA A 68 7.40 -3.86 -10.86
C ALA A 68 6.29 -3.39 -9.90
N SER A 69 5.02 -3.73 -10.17
CA SER A 69 3.90 -3.42 -9.28
C SER A 69 4.06 -4.05 -7.89
N ALA A 70 4.48 -5.32 -7.80
CA ALA A 70 4.72 -5.98 -6.52
C ALA A 70 5.88 -5.34 -5.73
N ILE A 71 6.96 -4.90 -6.41
CA ILE A 71 8.06 -4.16 -5.79
C ILE A 71 7.56 -2.82 -5.22
N TYR A 72 6.75 -2.07 -5.98
CA TYR A 72 6.14 -0.83 -5.51
C TYR A 72 5.23 -1.06 -4.29
N GLN A 73 4.41 -2.10 -4.31
CA GLN A 73 3.58 -2.47 -3.16
C GLN A 73 4.43 -2.85 -1.94
N GLY A 74 5.57 -3.52 -2.14
CA GLY A 74 6.54 -3.82 -1.09
C GLY A 74 7.21 -2.56 -0.51
N LEU A 75 7.56 -1.58 -1.33
CA LEU A 75 8.07 -0.28 -0.88
C LEU A 75 7.05 0.47 -0.03
N ILE A 76 5.78 0.47 -0.45
CA ILE A 76 4.67 1.06 0.32
C ILE A 76 4.54 0.35 1.67
N LEU A 77 4.57 -0.98 1.69
CA LEU A 77 4.53 -1.77 2.91
C LEU A 77 5.70 -1.43 3.85
N PHE A 78 6.91 -1.28 3.30
CA PHE A 78 8.10 -0.93 4.07
C PHE A 78 7.95 0.44 4.73
N LEU A 79 7.50 1.45 3.99
CA LEU A 79 7.23 2.78 4.53
C LEU A 79 6.15 2.75 5.62
N LEU A 80 5.11 1.94 5.43
CA LEU A 80 4.05 1.76 6.43
C LEU A 80 4.53 1.05 7.69
N SER A 81 5.51 0.16 7.57
CA SER A 81 6.10 -0.53 8.72
C SER A 81 6.99 0.41 9.53
N LEU A 82 7.63 1.39 8.89
CA LEU A 82 8.47 2.38 9.57
C LEU A 82 7.67 3.32 10.49
N THR A 83 6.38 3.55 10.24
CA THR A 83 5.55 4.35 11.15
C THR A 83 5.18 3.62 12.45
N ILE A 84 5.21 2.29 12.48
CA ILE A 84 4.88 1.48 13.66
C ILE A 84 5.77 1.83 14.88
N PRO A 85 7.12 1.74 14.80
CA PRO A 85 7.97 2.04 15.95
C PRO A 85 7.86 3.48 16.44
N PHE A 86 7.58 4.44 15.55
CA PHE A 86 7.33 5.83 15.91
C PHE A 86 6.13 5.94 16.87
N PHE A 87 4.97 5.43 16.46
CA PHE A 87 3.75 5.50 17.29
C PHE A 87 3.74 4.60 18.53
N VAL A 88 4.57 3.55 18.56
CA VAL A 88 4.79 2.76 19.78
C VAL A 88 5.47 3.60 20.85
N THR A 89 6.41 4.46 20.46
CA THR A 89 7.19 5.28 21.40
C THR A 89 6.33 6.40 22.01
N ASP A 90 5.40 6.95 21.23
CA ASP A 90 4.48 8.01 21.67
C ASP A 90 3.24 7.48 22.44
N GLY A 91 3.12 6.16 22.63
CA GLY A 91 2.03 5.55 23.40
C GLY A 91 0.68 5.48 22.67
N HIS A 92 0.64 5.76 21.37
CA HIS A 92 -0.57 5.71 20.54
C HIS A 92 -0.92 4.27 20.09
N LEU A 93 -1.19 3.38 21.05
CA LEU A 93 -1.45 1.94 20.82
C LEU A 93 -2.59 1.66 19.81
N PHE A 94 -3.60 2.54 19.73
CA PHE A 94 -4.69 2.41 18.76
C PHE A 94 -4.21 2.55 17.31
N VAL A 95 -3.31 3.50 17.04
CA VAL A 95 -2.74 3.71 15.70
C VAL A 95 -1.81 2.57 15.32
N VAL A 96 -1.05 2.05 16.29
CA VAL A 96 -0.21 0.85 16.11
C VAL A 96 -1.05 -0.37 15.72
N PHE A 97 -2.19 -0.59 16.38
CA PHE A 97 -3.08 -1.71 16.07
C PHE A 97 -3.64 -1.61 14.62
N ILE A 98 -4.04 -0.41 14.19
CA ILE A 98 -4.54 -0.21 12.82
C ILE A 98 -3.41 -0.30 11.79
N ALA A 99 -2.21 0.19 12.11
CA ALA A 99 -1.03 0.03 11.28
C ALA A 99 -0.73 -1.45 11.03
N PHE A 100 -0.82 -2.29 12.07
CA PHE A 100 -0.68 -3.73 11.96
C PHE A 100 -1.71 -4.37 11.02
N ILE A 101 -2.99 -3.98 11.15
CA ILE A 101 -4.06 -4.44 10.24
C ILE A 101 -3.75 -4.03 8.78
N CYS A 102 -3.32 -2.79 8.55
CA CYS A 102 -2.96 -2.32 7.22
C CYS A 102 -1.77 -3.11 6.63
N VAL A 103 -0.78 -3.44 7.46
CA VAL A 103 0.35 -4.31 7.07
C VAL A 103 -0.14 -5.69 6.65
N CYS A 104 -1.05 -6.32 7.40
CA CYS A 104 -1.62 -7.61 7.03
C CYS A 104 -2.36 -7.56 5.67
N ILE A 105 -3.15 -6.51 5.44
CA ILE A 105 -3.83 -6.27 4.16
C ILE A 105 -2.82 -6.12 3.02
N ALA A 106 -1.76 -5.35 3.24
CA ALA A 106 -0.70 -5.13 2.26
C ALA A 106 0.06 -6.42 1.92
N ILE A 107 0.43 -7.24 2.90
CA ILE A 107 1.06 -8.55 2.68
C ILE A 107 0.15 -9.48 1.87
N THR A 108 -1.14 -9.48 2.19
CA THR A 108 -2.14 -10.28 1.47
C THR A 108 -2.26 -9.81 0.02
N SER A 109 -2.25 -8.49 -0.20
CA SER A 109 -2.31 -7.86 -1.52
C SER A 109 -1.09 -8.23 -2.38
N ILE A 110 0.12 -8.19 -1.81
CA ILE A 110 1.36 -8.60 -2.50
C ILE A 110 1.33 -10.09 -2.84
N SER A 111 0.99 -10.93 -1.86
CA SER A 111 0.99 -12.39 -2.02
C SER A 111 0.08 -12.82 -3.17
N ILE A 112 -1.11 -12.23 -3.27
CA ILE A 112 -2.04 -12.58 -4.35
C ILE A 112 -1.66 -11.90 -5.68
N THR A 113 -1.06 -10.71 -5.65
CA THR A 113 -0.48 -10.09 -6.85
C THR A 113 0.61 -10.98 -7.47
N LEU A 114 1.42 -11.65 -6.64
CA LEU A 114 2.41 -12.63 -7.07
C LEU A 114 1.77 -13.97 -7.50
N ASN A 115 0.76 -14.44 -6.78
CA ASN A 115 0.14 -15.75 -6.99
C ASN A 115 -0.91 -15.78 -8.13
N HIS A 116 -1.27 -14.62 -8.71
CA HIS A 116 -2.09 -14.58 -9.92
C HIS A 116 -1.33 -15.30 -11.06
N PRO A 117 -1.95 -16.27 -11.77
CA PRO A 117 -1.23 -17.39 -12.38
C PRO A 117 -0.12 -16.97 -13.34
N ILE A 118 1.11 -17.32 -12.97
CA ILE A 118 2.25 -17.58 -13.86
C ILE A 118 2.05 -18.94 -14.57
N TYR A 119 1.08 -19.75 -14.15
CA TYR A 119 0.94 -21.15 -14.59
C TYR A 119 0.42 -21.35 -16.02
N ARG A 120 -0.03 -20.30 -16.73
CA ARG A 120 -0.63 -20.49 -18.07
C ARG A 120 0.37 -20.53 -19.22
N HIS A 121 1.64 -20.16 -19.01
CA HIS A 121 2.63 -20.11 -20.09
C HIS A 121 3.64 -21.26 -20.09
N SER A 122 3.81 -21.98 -18.98
CA SER A 122 4.76 -23.12 -18.92
C SER A 122 4.14 -24.46 -19.37
N LYS A 123 2.80 -24.61 -19.35
CA LYS A 123 2.15 -25.88 -19.71
C LYS A 123 1.84 -26.03 -21.21
N ARG A 124 2.12 -25.01 -22.03
CA ARG A 124 1.85 -25.03 -23.48
C ARG A 124 3.07 -25.40 -24.33
N ASN A 125 4.26 -25.41 -23.74
CA ASN A 125 5.52 -25.64 -24.47
C ASN A 125 6.09 -27.06 -24.29
N HIS A 126 5.36 -27.97 -23.64
CA HIS A 126 5.78 -29.37 -23.43
C HIS A 126 4.84 -30.40 -24.10
N THR A 127 4.00 -29.96 -25.04
CA THR A 127 3.09 -30.85 -25.80
C THR A 127 3.20 -30.59 -27.29
N ASN A 128 4.42 -30.50 -27.82
CA ASN A 128 4.70 -30.65 -29.23
C ASN A 128 5.92 -31.55 -29.41
#